data_AF-A0A8X7NTV1-F1
#
_entry.id   AF-A0A8X7NTV1-F1
#
_cell.length_a   1.000
_cell.length_b   1.000
_cell.length_c   1.000
_cell.angle_alpha   90.00
_cell.angle_beta   90.00
_cell.angle_gamma   90.00
#
_symmetry.space_group_name_H-M   'P 1'
#
loop_
_entity.id
_entity.type
_entity.pdbx_description
1 polymer ?
#
loop_
_entity_poly.entity_id
_entity_poly.type
_entity_poly.pdbx_seq_one_letter_code
_entity_poly.pdbx_strand_id
1 'polypeptide(L)'
;MSNNENKDSKDILEGKSQDEVFVNIGGKEVPLSKLTKPHAVVHPQPGQFPKVEKEAQQKEDAKAFDQAVLDPGKQKQQFDAASFPDVEPEAKKREAELEEARAKKNE
;
A
#
# COMPACT_ATOMS: atom_id res chain seq x y z
N MET A 1 -31.23 -15.32 42.25
CA MET A 1 -30.49 -14.11 41.86
C MET A 1 -29.04 -14.52 41.68
N SER A 2 -28.60 -14.64 40.43
CA SER A 2 -27.22 -15.02 40.11
C SER A 2 -26.35 -13.78 40.14
N ASN A 3 -25.44 -13.69 41.11
CA ASN A 3 -24.44 -12.64 41.18
C ASN A 3 -23.35 -12.96 40.15
N ASN A 4 -23.30 -12.17 39.09
CA ASN A 4 -22.23 -12.24 38.09
C ASN A 4 -21.09 -11.34 38.60
N GLU A 5 -20.16 -11.95 39.34
CA GLU A 5 -18.96 -11.27 39.82
C GLU A 5 -18.03 -11.04 38.61
N ASN A 6 -18.00 -9.80 38.13
CA ASN A 6 -16.95 -9.28 37.25
C ASN A 6 -15.62 -9.43 37.99
N LYS A 7 -14.92 -10.54 37.74
CA LYS A 7 -13.55 -10.75 38.17
C LYS A 7 -12.64 -9.79 37.42
N ASP A 8 -12.32 -8.72 38.11
CA ASP A 8 -10.98 -8.15 38.24
C ASP A 8 -10.16 -8.05 36.94
N SER A 9 -10.38 -6.96 36.24
CA SER A 9 -9.37 -6.35 35.36
C SER A 9 -8.16 -5.78 36.14
N LYS A 10 -8.05 -6.08 37.44
CA LYS A 10 -6.98 -5.59 38.34
C LYS A 10 -5.73 -6.48 38.35
N ASP A 11 -5.85 -7.76 37.98
CA ASP A 11 -4.70 -8.68 38.02
C ASP A 11 -3.75 -8.56 36.80
N ILE A 12 -4.05 -7.69 35.83
CA ILE A 12 -3.19 -7.46 34.65
C ILE A 12 -2.17 -6.33 34.93
N LEU A 13 -2.18 -5.72 36.12
CA LEU A 13 -1.46 -4.47 36.40
C LEU A 13 -0.32 -4.55 37.43
N GLU A 14 0.14 -5.74 37.84
CA GLU A 14 1.21 -5.86 38.87
C GLU A 14 2.64 -5.97 38.33
N GLY A 15 2.84 -5.82 37.02
CA GLY A 15 4.19 -5.85 36.41
C GLY A 15 4.40 -4.90 35.24
N LYS A 16 3.45 -4.00 34.98
CA LYS A 16 3.50 -3.06 33.85
C LYS A 16 4.20 -1.77 34.30
N SER A 17 5.41 -1.54 33.81
CA SER A 17 6.13 -0.27 33.95
C SER A 17 5.21 0.88 33.52
N GLN A 18 5.09 1.94 34.33
CA GLN A 18 4.20 3.07 34.02
C GLN A 18 4.55 3.78 32.70
N ASP A 19 5.75 3.52 32.17
CA ASP A 19 6.26 4.09 30.92
C ASP A 19 5.90 3.28 29.66
N GLU A 20 5.32 2.08 29.80
CA GLU A 20 5.09 1.19 28.64
C GLU A 20 3.68 1.37 28.06
N VAL A 21 3.61 1.88 26.81
CA VAL A 21 2.35 2.06 26.08
C VAL A 21 1.90 0.71 25.50
N PHE A 22 0.67 0.32 25.82
CA PHE A 22 0.03 -0.88 25.28
C PHE A 22 -0.94 -0.52 24.15
N VAL A 23 -0.98 -1.35 23.11
CA VAL A 23 -1.91 -1.20 21.99
C VAL A 23 -2.67 -2.50 21.76
N ASN A 24 -3.95 -2.38 21.42
CA ASN A 24 -4.81 -3.52 21.11
C ASN A 24 -4.68 -3.90 19.64
N ILE A 25 -4.21 -5.13 19.38
CA ILE A 25 -4.11 -5.70 18.04
C ILE A 25 -4.85 -7.03 18.02
N GLY A 26 -5.95 -7.10 17.28
CA GLY A 26 -6.72 -8.33 17.12
C GLY A 26 -7.28 -8.90 18.43
N GLY A 27 -7.64 -8.03 19.39
CA GLY A 27 -8.16 -8.44 20.70
C GLY A 27 -7.08 -8.84 21.71
N LYS A 28 -5.79 -8.70 21.36
CA LYS A 28 -4.66 -8.91 22.28
C LYS A 28 -3.99 -7.58 22.58
N GLU A 29 -3.77 -7.32 23.87
CA GLU A 29 -3.05 -6.15 24.33
C GLU A 29 -1.54 -6.44 24.29
N VAL A 30 -0.80 -5.71 23.46
CA VAL A 30 0.64 -5.89 23.25
C VAL A 30 1.40 -4.59 23.49
N PRO A 31 2.56 -4.62 24.15
CA PRO A 31 3.34 -3.41 24.37
C PRO A 31 3.95 -2.90 23.06
N LEU A 32 3.95 -1.58 22.88
CA LEU A 32 4.45 -0.90 21.68
C LEU A 32 5.92 -1.23 21.39
N SER A 33 6.70 -1.47 22.45
CA SER A 33 8.11 -1.90 22.40
C SER A 33 8.34 -3.18 21.58
N LYS A 34 7.35 -4.07 21.52
CA LYS A 34 7.45 -5.35 20.80
C LYS A 34 7.00 -5.28 19.34
N LEU A 35 6.43 -4.16 18.91
CA LEU A 35 5.86 -4.01 17.57
C LEU A 35 6.87 -3.52 16.55
N THR A 36 7.81 -2.70 16.97
CA THR A 36 8.86 -2.19 16.09
C THR A 36 10.16 -2.93 16.34
N LYS A 37 10.71 -3.55 15.31
CA LYS A 37 12.10 -4.01 15.34
C LYS A 37 13.02 -2.78 15.52
N PRO A 38 14.10 -2.85 16.30
CA PRO A 38 15.04 -1.74 16.37
C PRO A 38 15.56 -1.45 14.97
N HIS A 39 15.48 -0.18 14.55
CA HIS A 39 16.13 0.24 13.32
C HIS A 39 17.64 0.21 13.53
N ALA A 40 18.36 -0.43 12.62
CA ALA A 40 19.82 -0.37 12.62
C ALA A 40 20.24 1.07 12.30
N VAL A 41 20.77 1.78 13.29
CA VAL A 41 21.36 3.11 13.08
C VAL A 41 22.70 2.91 12.37
N VAL A 42 22.72 3.13 11.06
CA VAL A 42 23.95 3.11 10.28
C VAL A 42 24.68 4.43 10.52
N HIS A 43 25.78 4.39 11.27
CA HIS A 43 26.68 5.53 11.37
C HIS A 43 27.58 5.54 10.12
N PRO A 44 27.48 6.57 9.26
CA PRO A 44 28.34 6.65 8.09
C PRO A 44 29.79 6.84 8.55
N GLN A 45 30.70 6.07 7.97
CA GLN A 45 32.13 6.26 8.12
C GLN A 45 32.54 7.61 7.50
N PRO A 46 33.55 8.30 8.06
CA PRO A 46 34.05 9.54 7.46
C PRO A 46 34.49 9.27 6.01
N GLY A 47 33.88 9.98 5.05
CA GLY A 47 34.14 9.79 3.61
C GLY A 47 33.19 8.86 2.86
N GLN A 48 32.17 8.29 3.51
CA GLN A 48 31.08 7.56 2.83
C GLN A 48 30.01 8.46 2.20
N PHE A 49 30.06 9.77 2.45
CA PHE A 49 29.18 10.69 1.76
C PHE A 49 29.70 10.90 0.33
N PRO A 50 28.83 10.83 -0.69
CA PRO A 50 29.21 11.18 -2.05
C PRO A 50 29.85 12.57 -2.06
N LYS A 51 30.99 12.71 -2.73
CA LYS A 51 31.58 14.04 -2.94
C LYS A 51 30.54 14.87 -3.67
N VAL A 52 30.17 16.00 -3.08
CA VAL A 52 29.26 16.96 -3.72
C VAL A 52 29.96 17.46 -4.98
N GLU A 53 29.51 16.97 -6.13
CA GLU A 53 29.98 17.42 -7.43
C GLU A 53 29.60 18.90 -7.61
N LYS A 54 30.37 19.63 -8.44
CA LYS A 54 30.12 21.05 -8.67
C LYS A 54 28.70 21.23 -9.22
N GLU A 55 27.97 22.21 -8.71
CA GLU A 55 26.56 22.49 -9.04
C GLU A 55 26.29 22.60 -10.56
N ALA A 56 27.29 23.02 -11.34
CA ALA A 56 27.21 23.06 -12.80
C ALA A 56 27.04 21.67 -13.43
N GLN A 57 27.77 20.65 -12.94
CA GLN A 57 27.71 19.28 -13.42
C GLN A 57 26.33 18.67 -13.13
N GLN A 58 25.81 18.90 -11.92
CA GLN A 58 24.50 18.40 -11.49
C GLN A 58 23.35 18.94 -12.37
N LYS A 59 23.44 20.20 -12.80
CA LYS A 59 22.44 20.81 -13.69
C LYS A 59 22.49 20.24 -15.11
N GLU A 60 23.69 19.94 -15.63
CA GLU A 60 23.83 19.31 -16.93
C GLU A 60 23.35 17.86 -16.93
N ASP A 61 23.69 17.09 -15.89
CA ASP A 61 23.27 15.70 -15.74
C ASP A 61 21.74 15.58 -15.55
N ALA A 62 21.13 16.48 -14.78
CA ALA A 62 19.67 16.54 -14.63
C ALA A 62 18.99 16.84 -15.98
N LYS A 63 19.53 17.79 -16.75
CA LYS A 63 19.01 18.14 -18.08
C LYS A 63 19.15 16.98 -19.07
N ALA A 64 20.25 16.25 -19.02
CA ALA A 64 20.47 15.06 -19.85
C ALA A 64 19.52 13.92 -19.50
N PHE A 65 19.24 13.71 -18.21
CA PHE A 65 18.31 12.68 -17.74
C PHE A 65 16.87 12.95 -18.18
N ASP A 66 16.38 14.18 -17.99
CA ASP A 66 15.01 14.56 -18.39
C ASP A 66 14.77 14.34 -19.88
N GLN A 67 15.77 14.66 -20.72
CA GLN A 67 15.68 14.46 -22.16
C GLN A 67 15.68 12.97 -22.58
N ALA A 68 16.31 12.10 -21.80
CA ALA A 68 16.36 10.65 -22.07
C ALA A 68 15.10 9.91 -21.62
N VAL A 69 14.44 10.36 -20.53
CA VAL A 69 13.25 9.70 -19.98
C VAL A 69 11.97 10.05 -20.75
N LEU A 70 11.89 11.26 -21.29
CA LEU A 70 10.66 11.77 -21.92
C LEU A 70 10.51 11.38 -23.40
N ASP A 71 11.14 10.31 -23.88
CA ASP A 71 10.93 9.79 -25.23
C ASP A 71 9.55 9.08 -25.32
N PRO A 72 8.52 9.70 -25.90
CA PRO A 72 7.12 9.26 -25.74
C PRO A 72 6.80 7.92 -26.43
N GLY A 73 7.75 7.37 -27.21
CA GLY A 73 7.64 6.08 -27.89
C GLY A 73 8.34 4.91 -27.18
N LYS A 74 9.23 5.16 -26.22
CA LYS A 74 10.02 4.09 -25.57
C LYS A 74 9.35 3.51 -24.31
N GLN A 75 8.44 4.27 -23.71
CA GLN A 75 7.91 3.97 -22.38
C GLN A 75 6.50 3.35 -22.36
N LYS A 76 5.82 3.29 -23.52
CA LYS A 76 4.50 2.66 -23.63
C LYS A 76 4.66 1.21 -24.06
N GLN A 77 4.25 0.29 -23.19
CA GLN A 77 4.09 -1.13 -23.54
C GLN A 77 3.06 -1.22 -24.68
N GLN A 78 3.51 -1.65 -25.86
CA GLN A 78 2.63 -1.85 -27.00
C GLN A 78 1.91 -3.19 -26.81
N PHE A 79 0.60 -3.13 -26.56
CA PHE A 79 -0.24 -4.32 -26.53
C PHE A 79 -0.78 -4.58 -27.92
N ASP A 80 -0.69 -5.83 -28.37
CA ASP A 80 -1.33 -6.27 -29.60
C ASP A 80 -2.85 -6.34 -29.38
N ALA A 81 -3.64 -5.86 -30.33
CA ALA A 81 -5.09 -5.89 -30.27
C ALA A 81 -5.62 -7.33 -30.17
N ALA A 82 -4.87 -8.30 -30.71
CA ALA A 82 -5.19 -9.72 -30.63
C ALA A 82 -4.84 -10.38 -29.27
N SER A 83 -4.15 -9.68 -28.36
CA SER A 83 -3.86 -10.19 -27.01
C SER A 83 -5.02 -10.03 -26.03
N PHE A 84 -6.08 -9.33 -26.42
CA PHE A 84 -7.28 -9.19 -25.59
C PHE A 84 -8.27 -10.30 -25.97
N PRO A 85 -8.81 -11.07 -25.00
CA PRO A 85 -9.81 -12.10 -25.28
C PRO A 85 -11.11 -11.45 -25.76
N ASP A 86 -11.69 -12.01 -26.82
CA ASP A 86 -12.99 -11.56 -27.34
C ASP A 86 -14.10 -11.83 -26.30
N VAL A 87 -14.70 -10.75 -25.79
CA VAL A 87 -15.76 -10.77 -24.76
C VAL A 87 -17.14 -11.13 -25.39
N GLU A 88 -17.16 -11.85 -26.50
CA GLU A 88 -18.35 -11.90 -27.37
C GLU A 88 -19.54 -12.76 -26.89
N PRO A 89 -19.41 -13.93 -26.20
CA PRO A 89 -20.61 -14.72 -25.93
C PRO A 89 -21.41 -14.22 -24.71
N GLU A 90 -20.76 -13.62 -23.72
CA GLU A 90 -21.42 -13.27 -22.44
C GLU A 90 -22.00 -11.84 -22.48
N ALA A 91 -21.31 -10.89 -23.10
CA ALA A 91 -21.81 -9.52 -23.25
C ALA A 91 -23.07 -9.46 -24.15
N LYS A 92 -23.09 -10.25 -25.24
CA LYS A 92 -24.22 -10.29 -26.17
C LYS A 92 -25.48 -10.90 -25.54
N LYS A 93 -25.33 -11.87 -24.65
CA LYS A 93 -26.46 -12.44 -23.87
C LYS A 93 -27.06 -11.41 -22.92
N ARG A 94 -26.21 -10.63 -22.24
CA ARG A 94 -26.66 -9.58 -21.34
C ARG A 94 -27.41 -8.47 -22.08
N GLU A 95 -26.97 -8.10 -23.28
CA GLU A 95 -27.65 -7.08 -24.07
C GLU A 95 -29.04 -7.54 -24.51
N ALA A 96 -29.18 -8.79 -24.98
CA ALA A 96 -30.48 -9.36 -25.34
C ALA A 96 -31.46 -9.45 -24.16
N GLU A 97 -30.98 -9.84 -22.98
CA GLU A 97 -31.81 -9.92 -21.76
C GLU A 97 -32.31 -8.54 -21.32
N LEU A 98 -31.45 -7.52 -21.44
CA LEU A 98 -31.81 -6.14 -21.10
C LEU A 98 -32.83 -5.55 -22.09
N GLU A 99 -32.78 -5.96 -23.35
CA GLU A 99 -33.74 -5.54 -24.38
C GLU A 99 -35.11 -6.19 -24.18
N GLU A 100 -35.18 -7.49 -23.86
CA GLU A 100 -36.44 -8.15 -23.46
C GLU A 100 -37.06 -7.52 -22.20
N ALA A 101 -36.23 -7.19 -21.20
CA ALA A 101 -36.70 -6.53 -19.98
C ALA A 101 -37.28 -5.14 -20.26
N ARG A 102 -36.74 -4.42 -21.25
CA ARG A 102 -37.29 -3.13 -21.69
C ARG A 102 -38.60 -3.29 -22.46
N ALA A 103 -38.71 -4.31 -23.31
CA ALA A 103 -39.95 -4.59 -24.03
C ALA A 103 -41.11 -4.93 -23.07
N LYS A 104 -40.88 -5.79 -22.07
CA LYS A 104 -41.90 -6.17 -21.06
C LYS A 104 -42.32 -5.03 -20.13
N LYS A 105 -41.53 -3.97 -20.02
CA LYS A 105 -41.82 -2.81 -19.17
C LYS A 105 -42.64 -1.73 -19.89
N ASN A 106 -42.70 -1.81 -21.22
CA ASN A 106 -43.41 -0.85 -22.07
C ASN A 106 -44.76 -1.40 -22.60
N GLU A 107 -45.24 -2.51 -22.07
CA GLU A 107 -46.60 -3.05 -22.29
C GLU A 107 -47.47 -2.90 -21.03
#